data_AF-X1G817-F1
#
_entry.id   AF-X1G817-F1
#
_cell.length_a   1.000
_cell.length_b   1.000
_cell.length_c   1.000
_cell.angle_alpha   90.00
_cell.angle_beta   90.00
_cell.angle_gamma   90.00
#
_symmetry.space_group_name_H-M   'P 1'
#
loop_
_entity.id
_entity.type
_entity.pdbx_description
1 polymer ?
#
loop_
_entity_poly.entity_id
_entity_poly.type
_entity_poly.pdbx_seq_one_letter_code
_entity_poly.pdbx_strand_id
1 'polypeptide(L)'
;MMLGKRKNEVLLSEESLLKKVGRKRNIFQPSFQSKTVDESMIKHRFYLSLEGQKQIQQMETEFGFNGFGEAVYYRTYSRRKDNGTQEHFPDTAIRVVEGIISVRKNHMINNKLPWNDDEWQSFGEKMGAAMMEGRFLPPGRGLWACGSNIMYERGSAACNNCGVSTTENLILGCSWTMDMLMCGVGVGSDTAWTG
;
A
#
# COMPACT_ATOMS: atom_id res chain seq x y z
N MET A 1 16.59 -4.25 67.70
CA MET A 1 15.89 -5.54 67.89
C MET A 1 14.84 -5.67 66.78
N MET A 2 15.07 -6.64 65.88
CA MET A 2 14.11 -7.36 65.00
C MET A 2 13.20 -6.55 64.03
N LEU A 3 13.47 -6.63 62.72
CA LEU A 3 12.75 -7.44 61.68
C LEU A 3 11.40 -6.81 61.27
N GLY A 4 10.99 -6.68 60.01
CA GLY A 4 11.43 -7.29 58.77
C GLY A 4 10.22 -7.30 57.81
N LYS A 5 10.41 -6.73 56.62
CA LYS A 5 9.81 -7.09 55.32
C LYS A 5 8.41 -7.75 55.34
N ARG A 6 7.35 -6.96 55.10
CA ARG A 6 6.09 -7.44 54.51
C ARG A 6 5.97 -6.87 53.10
N LYS A 7 6.32 -7.69 52.11
CA LYS A 7 6.00 -7.59 50.66
C LYS A 7 6.88 -8.61 49.95
N ASN A 8 6.49 -9.89 49.94
CA ASN A 8 7.01 -10.93 49.04
C ASN A 8 6.30 -12.27 49.33
N GLU A 9 4.99 -12.37 49.05
CA GLU A 9 4.28 -13.64 49.20
C GLU A 9 3.21 -13.90 48.14
N VAL A 10 3.23 -13.18 47.01
CA VAL A 10 2.26 -13.38 45.91
C VAL A 10 2.94 -13.58 44.52
N LEU A 11 4.26 -13.77 44.48
CA LEU A 11 5.01 -13.94 43.22
C LEU A 11 5.66 -15.32 43.04
N LEU A 12 5.23 -16.34 43.80
CA LEU A 12 5.84 -17.68 43.77
C LEU A 12 4.94 -18.80 43.21
N SER A 13 3.84 -18.48 42.52
CA SER A 13 2.96 -19.51 41.93
C SER A 13 2.97 -19.62 40.41
N GLU A 14 3.35 -18.59 39.64
CA GLU A 14 3.29 -18.65 38.17
C GLU A 14 4.50 -19.35 37.53
N GLU A 15 5.71 -19.18 38.05
CA GLU A 15 6.90 -19.88 37.54
C GLU A 15 6.87 -21.39 37.82
N SER A 16 6.11 -21.81 38.83
CA SER A 16 5.92 -23.23 39.18
C SER A 16 4.94 -23.96 38.27
N LEU A 17 4.00 -23.24 37.66
CA LEU A 17 2.99 -23.78 36.74
C LEU A 17 3.55 -23.96 35.32
N LEU A 18 4.48 -23.10 34.90
CA LEU A 18 5.13 -23.20 33.58
C LEU A 18 6.14 -24.35 33.47
N LYS A 19 6.60 -24.95 34.59
CA LYS A 19 7.54 -26.07 34.61
C LYS A 19 6.91 -27.47 34.57
N LYS A 20 5.58 -27.61 34.65
CA LYS A 20 4.91 -28.93 34.76
C LYS A 20 4.17 -29.43 33.51
N VAL A 21 4.19 -28.72 32.38
CA VAL A 21 3.63 -29.22 31.12
C VAL A 21 4.75 -29.56 30.15
N GLY A 22 5.39 -30.70 30.41
CA GLY A 22 6.38 -31.32 29.54
C GLY A 22 5.78 -31.90 28.26
N ARG A 23 5.35 -31.04 27.34
CA ARG A 23 5.10 -31.42 25.94
C ARG A 23 5.89 -30.47 25.07
N LYS A 24 7.07 -30.91 24.61
CA LYS A 24 7.83 -30.24 23.55
C LYS A 24 6.96 -30.23 22.30
N ARG A 25 6.07 -29.23 22.17
CA ARG A 25 5.53 -28.86 20.88
C ARG A 25 6.72 -28.29 20.12
N ASN A 26 7.19 -29.01 19.11
CA ASN A 26 7.95 -28.42 18.04
C ASN A 26 7.02 -27.38 17.40
N ILE A 27 7.03 -26.17 17.96
CA ILE A 27 6.48 -25.01 17.28
C ILE A 27 7.44 -24.82 16.11
N PHE A 28 7.01 -25.28 14.93
CA PHE A 28 7.59 -24.79 13.69
C PHE A 28 7.37 -23.29 13.70
N GLN A 29 8.35 -22.54 14.18
CA GLN A 29 8.49 -21.15 13.84
C GLN A 29 9.04 -21.18 12.42
N PRO A 30 8.25 -20.80 11.39
CA PRO A 30 8.87 -20.56 10.10
C PRO A 30 9.84 -19.42 10.36
N SER A 31 11.14 -19.69 10.30
CA SER A 31 12.11 -18.63 10.08
C SER A 31 11.80 -18.10 8.69
N PHE A 32 10.90 -17.11 8.60
CA PHE A 32 10.77 -16.29 7.41
C PHE A 32 12.05 -15.48 7.31
N GLN A 33 13.10 -16.13 6.82
CA GLN A 33 14.24 -15.44 6.27
C GLN A 33 13.67 -14.70 5.06
N SER A 34 13.40 -13.40 5.23
CA SER A 34 13.11 -12.54 4.09
C SER A 34 14.36 -12.57 3.22
N LYS A 35 14.39 -13.47 2.23
CA LYS A 35 15.32 -13.31 1.13
C LYS A 35 14.99 -11.94 0.55
N THR A 36 15.90 -10.98 0.73
CA THR A 36 15.87 -9.69 0.06
C THR A 36 16.18 -9.94 -1.41
N VAL A 37 15.25 -10.57 -2.11
CA VAL A 37 15.19 -10.49 -3.56
C VAL A 37 14.30 -9.29 -3.81
N ASP A 38 14.84 -8.28 -4.48
CA ASP A 38 14.08 -7.17 -5.05
C ASP A 38 13.18 -7.74 -6.16
N GLU A 39 12.12 -8.47 -5.77
CA GLU A 39 11.12 -9.07 -6.65
C GLU A 39 9.99 -8.08 -6.93
N SER A 40 10.36 -6.83 -7.22
CA SER A 40 9.40 -5.85 -7.71
C SER A 40 8.83 -6.31 -9.07
N MET A 41 7.50 -6.40 -9.18
CA MET A 41 6.81 -6.76 -10.43
C MET A 41 7.01 -5.74 -11.55
N ILE A 42 7.28 -4.49 -11.19
CA ILE A 42 7.65 -3.43 -12.11
C ILE A 42 9.18 -3.35 -12.09
N LYS A 43 9.86 -3.43 -13.24
CA LYS A 43 11.33 -3.33 -13.33
C LYS A 43 11.78 -1.98 -13.85
N HIS A 44 11.03 -1.42 -14.79
CA HIS A 44 11.34 -0.12 -15.39
C HIS A 44 10.50 0.97 -14.72
N ARG A 45 11.15 1.85 -13.96
CA ARG A 45 10.52 3.00 -13.30
C ARG A 45 10.62 4.26 -14.15
N PHE A 46 9.60 5.09 -14.02
CA PHE A 46 9.58 6.46 -14.49
C PHE A 46 9.62 7.38 -13.27
N TYR A 47 10.40 8.45 -13.38
CA TYR A 47 10.48 9.52 -12.41
C TYR A 47 10.34 10.83 -13.16
N LEU A 48 9.58 11.76 -12.59
CA LEU A 48 9.51 13.11 -13.12
C LEU A 48 10.87 13.79 -13.00
N SER A 49 11.15 14.72 -13.91
CA SER A 49 12.30 15.59 -13.81
C SER A 49 12.25 16.38 -12.49
N LEU A 50 13.41 16.73 -11.94
CA LEU A 50 13.47 17.56 -10.72
C LEU A 50 12.74 18.90 -10.91
N GLU A 51 12.74 19.42 -12.13
CA GLU A 51 12.01 20.63 -12.49
C GLU A 51 10.50 20.41 -12.45
N GLY A 52 10.00 19.35 -13.08
CA GLY A 52 8.58 18.98 -13.05
C GLY A 52 8.07 18.70 -11.63
N GLN A 53 8.88 18.03 -10.79
CA GLN A 53 8.56 17.81 -9.38
C GLN A 53 8.46 19.14 -8.62
N LYS A 54 9.41 20.06 -8.80
CA LYS A 54 9.39 21.38 -8.16
C LYS A 54 8.18 22.20 -8.59
N GLN A 55 7.83 22.17 -9.86
CA GLN A 55 6.64 22.85 -10.37
C GLN A 55 5.38 22.36 -9.64
N ILE A 56 5.19 21.05 -9.52
CA ILE A 56 4.06 20.47 -8.78
C ILE A 56 4.11 20.85 -7.30
N GLN A 57 5.28 20.81 -6.66
CA GLN A 57 5.45 21.18 -5.24
C GLN A 57 5.13 22.65 -4.94
N GLN A 58 5.33 23.54 -5.92
CA GLN A 58 5.07 24.96 -5.78
C GLN A 58 3.60 25.35 -6.06
N MET A 59 2.80 24.42 -6.58
CA MET A 59 1.37 24.67 -6.81
C MET A 59 0.60 24.66 -5.49
N GLU A 60 -0.31 25.62 -5.34
CA GLU A 60 -1.28 25.61 -4.25
C GLU A 60 -2.40 24.61 -4.55
N THR A 61 -2.88 23.92 -3.52
CA THR A 61 -4.01 22.98 -3.63
C THR A 61 -5.21 23.55 -2.90
N GLU A 62 -6.31 23.71 -3.61
CA GLU A 62 -7.59 24.08 -3.02
C GLU A 62 -8.41 22.83 -2.69
N PHE A 63 -8.34 22.37 -1.43
CA PHE A 63 -9.11 21.21 -0.96
C PHE A 63 -10.63 21.46 -0.85
N GLY A 64 -11.05 22.72 -0.87
CA GLY A 64 -12.44 23.13 -0.66
C GLY A 64 -12.97 22.80 0.74
N PHE A 65 -14.29 22.98 0.91
CA PHE A 65 -15.03 22.61 2.12
C PHE A 65 -14.44 23.15 3.44
N ASN A 66 -13.93 24.39 3.44
CA ASN A 66 -13.34 25.05 4.61
C ASN A 66 -12.28 24.19 5.33
N GLY A 67 -11.41 23.50 4.58
CA GLY A 67 -10.32 22.69 5.12
C GLY A 67 -10.73 21.26 5.53
N PHE A 68 -12.01 20.89 5.41
CA PHE A 68 -12.43 19.52 5.68
C PHE A 68 -11.76 18.52 4.72
N GLY A 69 -11.64 18.87 3.43
CA GLY A 69 -10.96 18.04 2.43
C GLY A 69 -9.50 17.79 2.80
N GLU A 70 -8.81 18.81 3.31
CA GLU A 70 -7.43 18.73 3.77
C GLU A 70 -7.30 17.80 4.98
N ALA A 71 -8.18 17.95 5.98
CA ALA A 71 -8.20 17.07 7.15
C ALA A 71 -8.47 15.60 6.77
N VAL A 72 -9.38 15.35 5.81
CA VAL A 72 -9.65 14.01 5.27
C VAL A 72 -8.42 13.45 4.54
N TYR A 73 -7.72 14.28 3.78
CA TYR A 73 -6.49 13.87 3.10
C TYR A 73 -5.41 13.44 4.08
N TYR A 74 -5.06 14.28 5.06
CA TYR A 74 -4.00 13.92 6.01
C TYR A 74 -4.33 12.72 6.88
N ARG A 75 -5.61 12.54 7.25
CA ARG A 75 -5.99 11.38 8.08
C ARG A 75 -6.04 10.06 7.29
N THR A 76 -6.26 10.10 5.97
CA THR A 76 -6.64 8.90 5.18
C THR A 76 -5.66 8.56 4.07
N TYR A 77 -5.10 9.56 3.38
CA TYR A 77 -4.34 9.39 2.15
C TYR A 77 -2.85 9.74 2.28
N SER A 78 -2.50 10.60 3.23
CA SER A 78 -1.10 10.96 3.49
C SER A 78 -0.34 9.80 4.12
N ARG A 79 0.73 9.37 3.45
CA ARG A 79 1.61 8.30 3.95
C ARG A 79 2.72 8.87 4.82
N ARG A 80 3.28 8.02 5.69
CA ARG A 80 4.54 8.33 6.37
C ARG A 80 5.71 8.11 5.42
N LYS A 81 6.57 9.12 5.30
CA LYS A 81 7.86 9.06 4.61
C LYS A 81 8.91 8.40 5.51
N ASP A 82 10.01 7.96 4.91
CA ASP A 82 11.10 7.28 5.63
C ASP A 82 11.76 8.17 6.70
N ASN A 83 11.74 9.49 6.50
CA ASN A 83 12.21 10.47 7.47
C ASN A 83 11.24 10.71 8.65
N GLY A 84 10.15 9.94 8.73
CA GLY A 84 9.15 10.03 9.80
C GLY A 84 8.11 11.14 9.62
N THR A 85 8.26 12.02 8.63
CA THR A 85 7.27 13.06 8.29
C THR A 85 6.13 12.48 7.44
N GLN A 86 5.05 13.23 7.28
CA GLN A 86 3.91 12.85 6.43
C GLN A 86 4.09 13.42 5.02
N GLU A 87 3.52 12.75 4.03
CA GLU A 87 3.38 13.29 2.67
C GLU A 87 2.45 14.51 2.69
N HIS A 88 2.86 15.57 2.01
CA HIS A 88 1.93 16.62 1.61
C HIS A 88 1.30 16.27 0.27
N PHE A 89 0.20 16.94 -0.08
CA PHE A 89 -0.54 16.62 -1.30
C PHE A 89 0.31 16.63 -2.58
N PRO A 90 1.24 17.59 -2.79
CA PRO A 90 2.16 17.52 -3.92
C PRO A 90 3.04 16.27 -3.93
N ASP A 91 3.52 15.82 -2.76
CA ASP A 91 4.31 14.58 -2.63
C ASP A 91 3.47 13.37 -3.11
N THR A 92 2.20 13.32 -2.68
CA THR A 92 1.27 12.28 -3.14
C THR A 92 1.00 12.37 -4.64
N ALA A 93 0.79 13.58 -5.18
CA ALA A 93 0.54 13.77 -6.61
C ALA A 93 1.72 13.26 -7.45
N ILE A 94 2.95 13.63 -7.08
CA ILE A 94 4.18 13.15 -7.74
C ILE A 94 4.26 11.63 -7.66
N ARG A 95 4.13 11.05 -6.46
CA ARG A 95 4.18 9.59 -6.27
C ARG A 95 3.16 8.86 -7.16
N VAL A 96 1.92 9.34 -7.21
CA VAL A 96 0.87 8.70 -7.99
C VAL A 96 1.15 8.82 -9.49
N VAL A 97 1.51 10.00 -9.97
CA VAL A 97 1.86 10.23 -11.39
C VAL A 97 3.01 9.32 -11.81
N GLU A 98 4.11 9.32 -11.05
CA GLU A 98 5.27 8.46 -11.29
C GLU A 98 4.89 6.97 -11.24
N GLY A 99 4.01 6.59 -10.32
CA GLY A 99 3.47 5.24 -10.21
C GLY A 99 2.71 4.78 -11.45
N ILE A 100 1.77 5.60 -11.92
CA ILE A 100 0.95 5.31 -13.11
C ILE A 100 1.84 5.17 -14.34
N ILE A 101 2.73 6.14 -14.56
CA ILE A 101 3.61 6.15 -15.72
C ILE A 101 4.65 5.02 -15.62
N SER A 102 5.12 4.65 -14.42
CA SER A 102 6.00 3.49 -14.22
C SER A 102 5.35 2.17 -14.64
N VAL A 103 4.07 1.95 -14.29
CA VAL A 103 3.34 0.76 -14.75
C VAL A 103 3.27 0.73 -16.27
N ARG A 104 3.01 1.88 -16.91
CA ARG A 104 3.00 2.01 -18.37
C ARG A 104 4.38 1.75 -18.96
N LYS A 105 5.44 2.40 -18.47
CA LYS A 105 6.82 2.24 -18.94
C LYS A 105 7.25 0.78 -18.90
N ASN A 106 6.98 0.11 -17.77
CA ASN A 106 7.29 -1.30 -17.60
C ASN A 106 6.55 -2.18 -18.62
N HIS A 107 5.25 -1.94 -18.84
CA HIS A 107 4.50 -2.66 -19.87
C HIS A 107 5.08 -2.43 -21.27
N MET A 108 5.36 -1.17 -21.64
CA MET A 108 5.87 -0.81 -22.96
C MET A 108 7.22 -1.48 -23.24
N ILE A 109 8.17 -1.37 -22.32
CA ILE A 109 9.50 -1.95 -22.48
C ILE A 109 9.45 -3.49 -22.52
N ASN A 110 8.70 -4.12 -21.59
CA ASN A 110 8.59 -5.58 -21.56
C ASN A 110 7.95 -6.16 -22.83
N ASN A 111 7.10 -5.39 -23.51
CA ASN A 111 6.45 -5.78 -24.76
C ASN A 111 7.14 -5.21 -26.01
N LYS A 112 8.35 -4.62 -25.88
CA LYS A 112 9.13 -4.03 -26.98
C LYS A 112 8.35 -2.96 -27.77
N LEU A 113 7.47 -2.25 -27.09
CA LEU A 113 6.72 -1.12 -27.66
C LEU A 113 7.54 0.17 -27.56
N PRO A 114 7.38 1.13 -28.49
CA PRO A 114 8.12 2.38 -28.48
C PRO A 114 7.90 3.19 -27.19
N TRP A 115 8.97 3.72 -26.61
CA TRP A 115 8.93 4.55 -25.41
C TRP A 115 9.72 5.83 -25.65
N ASN A 116 9.14 6.99 -25.32
CA ASN A 116 9.77 8.29 -25.41
C ASN A 116 9.66 9.00 -24.06
N ASP A 117 10.77 9.11 -23.31
CA ASP A 117 10.75 9.73 -21.99
C ASP A 117 10.30 11.20 -22.04
N ASP A 118 10.65 11.97 -23.07
CA ASP A 118 10.33 13.41 -23.15
C ASP A 118 8.81 13.66 -23.28
N GLU A 119 8.13 12.83 -24.07
CA GLU A 119 6.66 12.88 -24.19
C GLU A 119 5.99 12.58 -22.85
N TRP A 120 6.49 11.58 -22.12
CA TRP A 120 5.95 11.17 -20.83
C TRP A 120 6.31 12.13 -19.69
N GLN A 121 7.42 12.87 -19.76
CA GLN A 121 7.70 14.00 -18.86
C GLN A 121 6.62 15.08 -19.01
N SER A 122 6.38 15.56 -20.24
CA SER A 122 5.35 16.58 -20.48
C SER A 122 3.95 16.09 -20.07
N PHE A 123 3.63 14.82 -20.32
CA PHE A 123 2.36 14.24 -19.90
C PHE A 123 2.25 14.16 -18.37
N GLY A 124 3.30 13.70 -17.68
CA GLY A 124 3.33 13.57 -16.24
C GLY A 124 3.21 14.91 -15.52
N GLU A 125 3.89 15.95 -16.00
CA GLU A 125 3.76 17.32 -15.46
C GLU A 125 2.32 17.83 -15.58
N LYS A 126 1.68 17.66 -16.75
CA LYS A 126 0.28 18.03 -16.96
C LYS A 126 -0.68 17.25 -16.08
N MET A 127 -0.41 15.96 -15.88
CA MET A 127 -1.20 15.09 -15.01
C MET A 127 -1.08 15.51 -13.54
N GLY A 128 0.14 15.83 -13.08
CA GLY A 128 0.39 16.37 -11.75
C GLY A 128 -0.33 17.69 -11.54
N ALA A 129 -0.21 18.64 -12.47
CA ALA A 129 -0.95 19.90 -12.43
C ALA A 129 -2.46 19.70 -12.36
N ALA A 130 -3.01 18.78 -13.17
CA ALA A 130 -4.44 18.45 -13.14
C ALA A 130 -4.90 17.85 -11.79
N MET A 131 -4.02 17.11 -11.09
CA MET A 131 -4.29 16.64 -9.73
C MET A 131 -4.26 17.78 -8.72
N MET A 132 -3.28 18.67 -8.80
CA MET A 132 -3.15 19.83 -7.92
C MET A 132 -4.36 20.77 -8.01
N GLU A 133 -4.88 20.94 -9.22
CA GLU A 133 -6.08 21.76 -9.49
C GLU A 133 -7.40 21.00 -9.25
N GLY A 134 -7.35 19.74 -8.82
CA GLY A 134 -8.56 18.94 -8.56
C GLY A 134 -9.38 18.58 -9.80
N ARG A 135 -8.85 18.77 -11.03
CA ARG A 135 -9.52 18.39 -12.29
C ARG A 135 -9.61 16.88 -12.46
N PHE A 136 -8.68 16.15 -11.87
CA PHE A 136 -8.63 14.70 -11.88
C PHE A 136 -8.05 14.20 -10.56
N LEU A 137 -8.66 13.17 -9.98
CA LEU A 137 -8.07 12.41 -8.88
C LEU A 137 -8.27 10.91 -9.13
N PRO A 138 -7.26 10.09 -8.82
CA PRO A 138 -7.46 8.65 -8.79
C PRO A 138 -8.41 8.28 -7.64
N PRO A 139 -8.99 7.06 -7.66
CA PRO A 139 -9.76 6.57 -6.52
C PRO A 139 -8.96 6.62 -5.22
N GLY A 140 -9.64 6.57 -4.07
CA GLY A 140 -8.99 6.62 -2.76
C GLY A 140 -7.83 5.61 -2.57
N ARG A 141 -7.95 4.38 -3.10
CA ARG A 141 -6.82 3.44 -3.12
C ARG A 141 -5.67 3.88 -4.02
N GLY A 142 -5.98 4.47 -5.17
CA GLY A 142 -4.97 5.05 -6.04
C GLY A 142 -4.18 6.15 -5.32
N LEU A 143 -4.85 7.04 -4.60
CA LEU A 143 -4.19 8.05 -3.76
C LEU A 143 -3.25 7.41 -2.71
N TRP A 144 -3.71 6.35 -2.04
CA TRP A 144 -2.95 5.71 -0.96
C TRP A 144 -1.83 4.77 -1.42
N ALA A 145 -2.05 3.97 -2.46
CA ALA A 145 -1.21 2.84 -2.83
C ALA A 145 -0.42 3.05 -4.12
N CYS A 146 -0.93 3.85 -5.06
CA CYS A 146 -0.27 4.00 -6.36
C CYS A 146 1.12 4.61 -6.22
N GLY A 147 2.11 4.05 -6.90
CA GLY A 147 3.51 4.48 -6.84
C GLY A 147 4.25 4.13 -5.54
N SER A 148 3.61 3.44 -4.60
CA SER A 148 4.28 2.93 -3.38
C SER A 148 4.73 1.47 -3.54
N ASN A 149 5.60 1.00 -2.63
CA ASN A 149 6.17 -0.35 -2.69
C ASN A 149 5.11 -1.46 -2.72
N ILE A 150 3.98 -1.31 -2.01
CA ILE A 150 2.92 -2.33 -2.04
C ILE A 150 2.35 -2.54 -3.45
N MET A 151 2.22 -1.48 -4.27
CA MET A 151 1.78 -1.63 -5.66
C MET A 151 2.83 -2.37 -6.49
N TYR A 152 4.10 -2.11 -6.23
CA TYR A 152 5.20 -2.73 -6.97
C TYR A 152 5.44 -4.19 -6.59
N GLU A 153 5.19 -4.57 -5.33
CA GLU A 153 5.33 -5.94 -4.82
C GLU A 153 4.09 -6.80 -5.08
N ARG A 154 2.88 -6.21 -4.93
CA ARG A 154 1.60 -6.95 -4.99
C ARG A 154 0.82 -6.73 -6.28
N GLY A 155 1.33 -5.88 -7.17
CA GLY A 155 0.71 -5.58 -8.45
C GLY A 155 -0.49 -4.63 -8.35
N SER A 156 -1.28 -4.58 -9.43
CA SER A 156 -2.37 -3.61 -9.61
C SER A 156 -3.54 -3.80 -8.65
N ALA A 157 -3.70 -4.99 -8.06
CA ALA A 157 -4.77 -5.28 -7.09
C ALA A 157 -4.76 -4.29 -5.91
N ALA A 158 -3.59 -3.81 -5.48
CA ALA A 158 -3.47 -2.81 -4.41
C ALA A 158 -4.18 -1.48 -4.75
N CYS A 159 -4.26 -1.14 -6.04
CA CYS A 159 -4.88 0.09 -6.55
C CYS A 159 -6.36 -0.10 -6.93
N ASN A 160 -6.86 -1.33 -7.01
CA ASN A 160 -8.24 -1.63 -7.39
C ASN A 160 -9.16 -1.55 -6.16
N ASN A 161 -10.24 -0.78 -6.26
CA ASN A 161 -11.25 -0.69 -5.18
C ASN A 161 -12.22 -1.87 -5.17
N CYS A 162 -12.57 -2.37 -6.35
CA CYS A 162 -13.65 -3.32 -6.53
C CYS A 162 -13.18 -4.53 -7.35
N GLY A 163 -13.81 -5.67 -7.11
CA GLY A 163 -13.64 -6.89 -7.88
C GLY A 163 -14.96 -7.64 -7.97
N VAL A 164 -15.03 -8.58 -8.91
CA VAL A 164 -16.14 -9.52 -9.03
C VAL A 164 -15.58 -10.93 -9.19
N SER A 165 -16.18 -11.88 -8.50
CA SER A 165 -15.86 -13.31 -8.63
C SER A 165 -17.12 -14.12 -8.93
N THR A 166 -16.94 -15.24 -9.62
CA THR A 166 -17.99 -16.24 -9.79
C THR A 166 -17.67 -17.46 -8.94
N THR A 167 -18.73 -18.14 -8.48
CA THR A 167 -18.64 -19.37 -7.69
C THR A 167 -18.86 -20.64 -8.51
N GLU A 168 -18.92 -20.56 -9.86
CA GLU A 168 -18.96 -21.74 -10.75
C GLU A 168 -17.89 -22.79 -10.37
N ASN A 169 -16.66 -22.32 -10.12
CA ASN A 169 -15.65 -23.10 -9.40
C ASN A 169 -15.50 -22.51 -8.00
N LEU A 170 -16.16 -23.12 -7.02
CA LEU A 170 -16.22 -22.61 -5.65
C LEU A 170 -14.83 -22.38 -5.03
N ILE A 171 -13.91 -23.34 -5.20
CA ILE A 171 -12.58 -23.26 -4.57
C ILE A 171 -11.79 -22.08 -5.15
N LEU A 172 -11.78 -21.93 -6.48
CA LEU A 172 -11.07 -20.84 -7.15
C LEU A 172 -11.73 -19.48 -6.87
N GLY A 173 -13.06 -19.43 -6.91
CA GLY A 173 -13.82 -18.22 -6.61
C GLY A 173 -13.56 -17.73 -5.18
N CYS A 174 -13.60 -18.63 -4.20
CA CYS A 174 -13.31 -18.29 -2.80
C CYS A 174 -11.84 -17.91 -2.58
N SER A 175 -10.88 -18.64 -3.14
CA SER A 175 -9.46 -18.32 -2.94
C SER A 175 -9.09 -16.97 -3.53
N TRP A 176 -9.52 -16.68 -4.77
CA TRP A 176 -9.30 -15.38 -5.40
C TRP A 176 -10.00 -14.25 -4.64
N THR A 177 -11.22 -14.49 -4.15
CA THR A 177 -11.96 -13.52 -3.34
C THR A 177 -11.20 -13.20 -2.05
N MET A 178 -10.64 -14.21 -1.37
CA MET A 178 -9.81 -13.98 -0.18
C MET A 178 -8.58 -13.14 -0.51
N ASP A 179 -7.83 -13.45 -1.57
CA ASP A 179 -6.64 -12.70 -1.95
C ASP A 179 -6.94 -11.21 -2.22
N MET A 180 -8.05 -10.95 -2.93
CA MET A 180 -8.49 -9.59 -3.23
C MET A 180 -8.98 -8.84 -1.99
N LEU A 181 -9.72 -9.50 -1.10
CA LEU A 181 -10.14 -8.92 0.19
C LEU A 181 -8.93 -8.62 1.10
N MET A 182 -7.86 -9.41 1.04
CA MET A 182 -6.62 -9.13 1.77
C MET A 182 -5.82 -7.96 1.18
N CYS A 183 -5.99 -7.68 -0.12
CA CYS A 183 -5.56 -6.42 -0.72
C CYS A 183 -6.52 -5.26 -0.37
N GLY A 184 -7.66 -5.56 0.29
CA GLY A 184 -8.74 -4.66 0.70
C GLY A 184 -9.68 -4.24 -0.42
N VAL A 185 -9.67 -4.98 -1.53
CA VAL A 185 -10.62 -4.80 -2.62
C VAL A 185 -12.00 -5.30 -2.17
N GLY A 186 -13.06 -4.53 -2.38
CA GLY A 186 -14.43 -5.00 -2.17
C GLY A 186 -14.85 -5.95 -3.30
N VAL A 187 -15.17 -7.20 -2.98
CA VAL A 187 -15.52 -8.21 -3.98
C VAL A 187 -17.00 -8.57 -3.91
N GLY A 188 -17.71 -8.35 -5.02
CA GLY A 188 -19.03 -8.94 -5.23
C GLY A 188 -18.91 -10.36 -5.78
N SER A 189 -19.75 -11.28 -5.31
CA SER A 189 -19.74 -12.66 -5.79
C SER A 189 -21.15 -13.15 -6.10
N ASP A 190 -21.28 -13.98 -7.14
CA ASP A 190 -22.53 -14.69 -7.42
C ASP A 190 -22.67 -15.96 -6.54
N THR A 191 -23.79 -16.65 -6.66
CA THR A 191 -24.05 -17.95 -6.02
C THR A 191 -24.35 -19.02 -7.07
N ALA A 192 -23.50 -19.12 -8.09
CA ALA A 192 -23.65 -20.08 -9.20
C ALA A 192 -23.27 -21.53 -8.83
N TRP A 193 -22.54 -21.76 -7.72
CA TRP A 193 -22.20 -23.11 -7.28
C TRP A 193 -23.44 -23.97 -7.00
N THR A 194 -23.51 -25.17 -7.57
CA THR A 194 -24.68 -26.05 -7.52
C THR A 194 -24.61 -27.18 -6.49
N GLY A 195 -23.46 -27.37 -5.82
CA GLY A 195 -23.22 -28.50 -4.89
C GLY A 195 -22.22 -29.51 -5.43
#